data_AF-A0A101TR36-F1
#
_entry.id   AF-A0A101TR36-F1
#
_cell.length_a   1.000
_cell.length_b   1.000
_cell.length_c   1.000
_cell.angle_alpha   90.00
_cell.angle_beta   90.00
_cell.angle_gamma   90.00
#
_symmetry.space_group_name_H-M   'P 1'
#
loop_
_entity.id
_entity.type
_entity.pdbx_description
1 polymer ?
#
loop_
_entity_poly.entity_id
_entity_poly.type
_entity_poly.pdbx_seq_one_letter_code
_entity_poly.pdbx_strand_id
1 'polypeptide(L)'
;MEVVVESVVTKCLGALPVAAEFLRRLDLVGIVDGLRPPDSRADLTHGQGIEVLVANRLTAPAPLFRVGDWAYSCEAVKGLGGGRCVSRLVH
;
A
#
# COMPACT_ATOMS: atom_id res chain seq x y z
N MET A 1 -37.03 -6.53 12.40
CA MET A 1 -35.65 -6.73 12.88
C MET A 1 -35.04 -5.35 12.97
N GLU A 2 -35.07 -4.76 14.15
CA GLU A 2 -34.71 -3.36 14.38
C GLU A 2 -33.22 -3.32 14.75
N VAL A 3 -32.39 -2.80 13.86
CA VAL A 3 -30.95 -2.68 14.10
C VAL A 3 -30.74 -1.45 14.97
N VAL A 4 -30.52 -1.68 16.27
CA VAL A 4 -30.14 -0.64 17.22
C VAL A 4 -28.66 -0.35 17.02
N VAL A 5 -28.32 0.80 16.42
CA VAL A 5 -26.93 1.24 16.27
C VAL A 5 -26.52 1.97 17.55
N GLU A 6 -25.76 1.30 18.43
CA GLU A 6 -25.38 1.84 19.75
C GLU A 6 -24.34 2.97 19.69
N SER A 7 -23.45 2.99 18.69
CA SER A 7 -22.53 4.12 18.46
C SER A 7 -21.93 4.09 17.05
N VAL A 8 -21.84 5.25 16.40
CA VAL A 8 -21.16 5.42 15.10
C VAL A 8 -19.74 5.89 15.35
N VAL A 9 -18.76 5.01 15.10
CA VAL A 9 -17.33 5.36 15.19
C VAL A 9 -16.85 5.84 13.83
N THR A 10 -16.55 7.13 13.73
CA THR A 10 -15.91 7.70 12.53
C THR A 10 -14.41 7.54 12.62
N LYS A 11 -13.79 6.86 11.65
CA LYS A 11 -12.32 6.75 11.54
C LYS A 11 -11.80 7.52 10.33
N CYS A 12 -10.87 8.44 10.57
CA CYS A 12 -10.12 9.10 9.50
C CYS A 12 -9.03 8.14 8.98
N LEU A 13 -9.28 7.46 7.86
CA LEU A 13 -8.37 6.47 7.28
C LEU A 13 -7.24 7.08 6.42
N GLY A 14 -7.24 8.40 6.24
CA GLY A 14 -6.30 9.10 5.36
C GLY A 14 -6.55 8.81 3.87
N ALA A 15 -5.60 9.21 3.01
CA ALA A 15 -5.72 9.08 1.56
C ALA A 15 -5.34 7.70 1.00
N LEU A 16 -4.75 6.82 1.83
CA LEU A 16 -4.19 5.54 1.38
C LEU A 16 -5.25 4.55 0.87
N PRO A 17 -6.41 4.36 1.52
CA PRO A 17 -7.46 3.48 0.98
C PRO A 17 -8.02 3.98 -0.36
N VAL A 18 -8.11 5.30 -0.52
CA VAL A 18 -8.56 5.92 -1.77
C VAL A 18 -7.55 5.65 -2.88
N ALA A 19 -6.27 5.87 -2.62
CA ALA A 19 -5.20 5.57 -3.57
C ALA A 19 -5.19 4.08 -3.95
N ALA A 20 -5.25 3.17 -2.98
CA ALA A 20 -5.28 1.73 -3.23
C ALA A 20 -6.45 1.32 -4.13
N GLU A 21 -7.65 1.86 -3.90
CA GLU A 21 -8.81 1.57 -4.76
C GLU A 21 -8.61 2.08 -6.20
N PHE A 22 -8.00 3.25 -6.39
CA PHE A 22 -7.68 3.73 -7.73
C PHE A 22 -6.64 2.84 -8.43
N LEU A 23 -5.58 2.40 -7.75
CA LEU A 23 -4.56 1.52 -8.32
C LEU A 23 -5.13 0.15 -8.71
N ARG A 24 -6.05 -0.38 -7.88
CA ARG A 24 -6.80 -1.60 -8.18
C ARG A 24 -7.67 -1.44 -9.43
N ARG A 25 -8.39 -0.33 -9.57
CA ARG A 25 -9.24 -0.05 -10.75
C ARG A 25 -8.43 0.14 -12.02
N LEU A 26 -7.20 0.63 -11.91
CA LEU A 26 -6.25 0.75 -13.02
C LEU A 26 -5.59 -0.59 -13.38
N ASP A 27 -5.83 -1.64 -12.60
CA ASP A 27 -5.15 -2.94 -12.71
C ASP A 27 -3.62 -2.81 -12.74
N LEU A 28 -3.07 -1.94 -11.90
CA LEU A 28 -1.63 -1.67 -11.90
C LEU A 28 -0.82 -2.95 -11.66
N VAL A 29 -1.26 -3.80 -10.73
CA VAL A 29 -0.58 -5.06 -10.41
C VAL A 29 -0.60 -6.00 -11.62
N GLY A 30 -1.76 -6.20 -12.25
CA GLY A 30 -1.91 -7.07 -13.43
C GLY A 30 -1.08 -6.59 -14.62
N ILE A 31 -1.07 -5.28 -14.88
CA ILE A 31 -0.26 -4.69 -15.95
C ILE A 31 1.24 -4.94 -15.71
N VAL A 32 1.74 -4.68 -14.50
CA VAL A 32 3.16 -4.84 -14.18
C VAL A 32 3.56 -6.33 -14.21
N ASP A 33 2.77 -7.19 -13.57
CA ASP A 33 3.07 -8.62 -13.53
C ASP A 33 2.91 -9.28 -14.91
N GLY A 34 2.13 -8.68 -15.81
CA GLY A 34 2.06 -9.08 -17.23
C GLY A 34 3.35 -8.79 -18.01
N LEU A 35 4.14 -7.78 -17.59
CA LEU A 35 5.45 -7.47 -18.21
C LEU A 35 6.56 -8.39 -17.69
N ARG A 36 6.44 -8.81 -16.43
CA ARG A 36 7.37 -9.75 -15.80
C ARG A 36 6.58 -10.68 -14.88
N PRO A 37 6.51 -11.99 -15.20
CA PRO A 37 5.86 -12.96 -14.33
C PRO A 37 6.42 -12.91 -12.89
N PRO A 38 5.57 -13.11 -11.87
CA PRO A 38 6.01 -13.18 -10.48
C PRO A 38 7.05 -14.28 -10.24
N ASP A 39 8.04 -14.00 -9.39
CA ASP A 39 8.97 -15.02 -8.92
C ASP A 39 8.36 -15.77 -7.74
N SER A 40 8.21 -17.09 -7.87
CA SER A 40 7.74 -17.99 -6.81
C SER A 40 8.53 -17.91 -5.49
N ARG A 41 9.74 -17.36 -5.50
CA ARG A 41 10.59 -17.17 -4.31
C ARG A 41 10.40 -15.81 -3.63
N ALA A 42 9.66 -14.90 -4.24
CA ALA A 42 9.44 -13.55 -3.70
C ALA A 42 8.16 -13.51 -2.86
N ASP A 43 8.23 -12.81 -1.71
CA ASP A 43 7.07 -12.61 -0.83
C ASP A 43 5.99 -11.72 -1.47
N LEU A 44 6.38 -10.88 -2.44
CA LEU A 44 5.52 -9.98 -3.20
C LEU A 44 5.86 -10.04 -4.68
N THR A 45 4.84 -9.87 -5.53
CA THR A 45 5.04 -9.66 -6.97
C THR A 45 5.64 -8.28 -7.24
N HIS A 46 6.19 -8.08 -8.45
CA HIS A 46 6.70 -6.77 -8.85
C HIS A 46 5.56 -5.74 -8.88
N GLY A 47 4.38 -6.14 -9.35
CA GLY A 47 3.17 -5.31 -9.35
C GLY A 47 2.77 -4.88 -7.95
N GLN A 48 2.72 -5.80 -6.99
CA GLN A 48 2.42 -5.49 -5.60
C GLN A 48 3.44 -4.54 -4.98
N GLY A 49 4.74 -4.76 -5.23
CA GLY A 49 5.79 -3.85 -4.76
C GLY A 49 5.63 -2.44 -5.32
N ILE A 50 5.35 -2.30 -6.61
CA ILE A 50 5.12 -1.00 -7.26
C ILE A 50 3.86 -0.33 -6.74
N GLU A 51 2.77 -1.08 -6.51
CA GLU A 51 1.52 -0.54 -5.96
C GLU A 51 1.77 0.19 -4.63
N VAL A 52 2.49 -0.43 -3.70
CA VAL A 52 2.78 0.18 -2.39
C VAL A 52 3.68 1.42 -2.56
N LEU A 53 4.64 1.41 -3.49
CA LEU A 53 5.51 2.56 -3.76
C LEU A 53 4.72 3.75 -4.33
N VAL A 54 3.81 3.48 -5.27
CA VAL A 54 2.94 4.51 -5.85
C VAL A 54 1.98 5.05 -4.80
N ALA A 55 1.33 4.18 -4.02
CA ALA A 55 0.45 4.60 -2.93
C ALA A 55 1.20 5.48 -1.92
N ASN A 56 2.41 5.06 -1.51
CA ASN A 56 3.26 5.84 -0.61
C ASN A 56 3.61 7.21 -1.21
N ARG A 57 3.96 7.30 -2.49
CA ARG A 57 4.24 8.58 -3.17
C ARG A 57 3.03 9.51 -3.22
N LEU A 58 1.83 8.97 -3.44
CA LEU A 58 0.59 9.75 -3.49
C LEU A 58 0.17 10.26 -2.10
N THR A 59 0.46 9.50 -1.04
CA THR A 59 0.07 9.87 0.33
C THR A 59 1.17 10.60 1.11
N ALA A 60 2.43 10.43 0.72
CA ALA A 60 3.62 11.00 1.36
C ALA A 60 4.69 11.27 0.28
N PRO A 61 4.70 12.47 -0.33
CA PRO A 61 5.57 12.78 -1.45
C PRO A 61 7.04 12.97 -1.02
N ALA A 62 7.73 11.88 -0.69
CA ALA A 62 9.18 11.82 -0.46
C ALA A 62 9.90 11.07 -1.60
N PRO A 63 11.20 11.34 -1.84
CA PRO A 63 12.00 10.54 -2.77
C PRO A 63 12.00 9.06 -2.38
N LEU A 64 11.90 8.16 -3.37
CA LEU A 64 12.10 6.73 -3.17
C LEU A 64 13.60 6.43 -3.11
N PHE A 65 14.17 6.46 -1.91
CA PHE A 65 15.56 6.10 -1.64
C PHE A 65 15.61 4.78 -0.88
N ARG A 66 16.70 4.00 -0.96
CA ARG A 66 16.92 2.76 -0.16
C ARG A 66 15.65 1.91 0.07
N VAL A 67 14.91 1.65 -1.01
CA VAL A 67 13.57 1.02 -0.95
C VAL A 67 13.59 -0.34 -0.27
N GLY A 68 14.65 -1.13 -0.42
CA GLY A 68 14.79 -2.42 0.27
C GLY A 68 14.79 -2.28 1.80
N ASP A 69 15.52 -1.30 2.33
CA ASP A 69 15.58 -1.06 3.78
C ASP A 69 14.25 -0.53 4.32
N TRP A 70 13.58 0.33 3.55
CA TRP A 70 12.22 0.77 3.87
C TRP A 70 11.22 -0.37 3.87
N ALA A 71 11.23 -1.23 2.84
CA ALA A 71 10.30 -2.35 2.72
C ALA A 71 10.39 -3.30 3.91
N TYR A 72 11.59 -3.54 4.44
CA TYR A 72 11.79 -4.33 5.65
C TYR A 72 11.09 -3.75 6.90
N SER A 73 10.97 -2.41 6.96
CA SER A 73 10.35 -1.68 8.09
C SER A 73 8.88 -1.31 7.87
N CYS A 74 8.36 -1.39 6.64
CA CYS A 74 7.02 -0.92 6.28
C CYS A 74 5.93 -1.96 6.58
N GLU A 75 4.92 -1.58 7.37
CA GLU A 75 3.81 -2.48 7.74
C GLU A 75 2.82 -2.73 6.59
N ALA A 76 2.68 -1.78 5.65
CA ALA A 76 1.83 -1.95 4.47
C ALA A 76 2.36 -3.05 3.53
N VAL A 77 3.69 -3.16 3.40
CA VAL A 77 4.37 -4.25 2.67
C VAL A 77 4.10 -5.60 3.35
N LYS A 78 3.88 -5.62 4.66
CA LYS A 78 3.65 -6.84 5.46
C LYS A 78 2.19 -7.28 5.52
N GLY A 79 1.27 -6.60 4.81
CA GLY A 79 -0.16 -6.95 4.80
C GLY A 79 -0.91 -6.67 6.11
N LEU A 80 -0.29 -5.97 7.07
CA LEU A 80 -0.94 -5.55 8.29
C LEU A 80 -1.64 -4.21 8.03
N GLY A 81 -2.91 -4.28 7.61
CA GLY A 81 -3.76 -3.16 7.18
C GLY A 81 -4.09 -2.09 8.23
N GLY A 82 -3.09 -1.55 8.94
CA GLY A 82 -3.26 -0.49 9.93
C GLY A 82 -2.05 0.42 10.18
N GLY A 83 -0.94 0.24 9.46
CA GLY A 83 0.34 0.83 9.84
C GLY A 83 0.76 2.05 9.04
N ARG A 84 1.08 3.15 9.73
CA ARG A 84 1.61 4.40 9.17
C ARG A 84 2.74 4.16 8.17
N CYS A 85 2.48 4.35 6.88
CA CYS A 85 3.52 4.64 5.88
C CYS A 85 3.93 6.10 6.05
N VAL A 86 4.80 6.39 7.02
CA VAL A 86 5.42 7.71 7.10
C VAL A 86 6.93 7.56 7.02
N SER A 87 7.49 8.35 6.11
CA SER A 87 8.89 8.47 5.75
C SER A 87 9.83 8.43 6.95
N ARG A 88 10.50 7.29 7.14
CA ARG A 88 11.88 7.27 7.66
C ARG A 88 12.84 6.86 6.54
N LEU A 89 12.62 7.44 5.36
CA LEU A 89 13.48 7.32 4.18
C LEU A 89 14.51 8.44 4.09
N VAL A 90 14.59 9.28 5.13
CA VAL A 90 15.56 10.37 5.26
C VAL A 90 16.22 10.24 6.63
N HIS A 91 17.15 9.30 6.75
CA HIS A 91 18.35 9.39 7.58
C HIS A 91 19.30 8.26 7.17
#